data_AF-A0A1S3CSF3-F1
#
_entry.id   AF-A0A1S3CSF3-F1
#
_cell.length_a   1.000
_cell.length_b   1.000
_cell.length_c   1.000
_cell.angle_alpha   90.00
_cell.angle_beta   90.00
_cell.angle_gamma   90.00
#
_symmetry.space_group_name_H-M   'P 1'
#
loop_
_entity.id
_entity.type
_entity.pdbx_description
1 polymer ?
#
loop_
_entity_poly.entity_id
_entity_poly.type
_entity_poly.pdbx_seq_one_letter_code
_entity_poly.pdbx_strand_id
1 'polypeptide(L)'
;GTVKLVFQPGEEGRAGAYHMLKEGALDKFQGIFGLHVMPDLPIGTIGSRAGPFMAGSGRFEATIQGIGGHAAWPHKARDPVLAMSSAIIALQHIISRETDPLDSR
;
A
#
# COMPACT_ATOMS: atom_id res chain seq x y z
N GLY A 1 -35.87 7.75 5.42
CA GLY A 1 -34.46 7.33 5.58
C GLY A 1 -33.54 8.53 5.44
N THR A 2 -32.23 8.35 5.67
CA THR A 2 -31.22 9.42 5.59
C THR A 2 -30.06 8.95 4.73
N VAL A 3 -29.63 9.78 3.78
CA VAL A 3 -28.44 9.54 2.95
C VAL A 3 -27.38 10.57 3.35
N LYS A 4 -26.14 10.11 3.58
CA LYS A 4 -24.99 10.99 3.82
C LYS A 4 -24.05 10.90 2.62
N LEU A 5 -23.73 12.06 2.04
CA LEU A 5 -22.69 12.17 1.03
C LEU A 5 -21.35 12.36 1.74
N VAL A 6 -20.37 11.51 1.39
CA VAL A 6 -19.06 11.48 2.03
C VAL A 6 -18.01 11.89 1.00
N PHE A 7 -17.38 13.03 1.22
CA PHE A 7 -16.29 13.54 0.38
C PHE A 7 -14.97 13.25 1.09
N GLN A 8 -14.38 12.10 0.80
CA GLN A 8 -13.17 11.64 1.48
C GLN A 8 -11.90 12.29 0.88
N PRO A 9 -11.03 12.91 1.69
CA PRO A 9 -9.73 13.38 1.23
C PRO A 9 -8.68 12.25 1.23
N GLY A 10 -7.51 12.49 0.63
CA GLY A 10 -6.28 11.74 0.92
C GLY A 10 -6.33 10.23 0.67
N GLU A 11 -7.09 9.80 -0.34
CA GLU A 11 -7.27 8.38 -0.69
C GLU A 11 -5.96 7.71 -1.12
N GLU A 12 -5.10 8.42 -1.85
CA GLU A 12 -3.81 8.00 -2.45
C GLU A 12 -2.69 7.59 -1.44
N GLY A 13 -3.09 7.26 -0.21
CA GLY A 13 -2.25 6.76 0.87
C GLY A 13 -1.89 7.82 1.92
N ARG A 14 -2.76 8.81 2.11
CA ARG A 14 -2.73 9.74 3.26
C ARG A 14 -3.75 9.34 4.34
N ALA A 15 -4.34 8.15 4.22
CA ALA A 15 -5.23 7.55 5.20
C ALA A 15 -6.50 8.38 5.51
N GLY A 16 -7.07 9.09 4.53
CA GLY A 16 -8.22 9.96 4.79
C GLY A 16 -9.46 9.21 5.33
N ALA A 17 -9.75 8.01 4.81
CA ALA A 17 -10.81 7.16 5.35
C ALA A 17 -10.61 6.87 6.85
N TYR A 18 -9.38 6.54 7.26
CA TYR A 18 -9.05 6.25 8.66
C TYR A 18 -9.34 7.46 9.57
N HIS A 19 -8.93 8.66 9.15
CA HIS A 19 -9.19 9.88 9.91
C HIS A 19 -10.69 10.20 10.02
N MET A 20 -11.44 10.05 8.92
CA MET A 20 -12.89 10.27 8.93
C MET A 20 -13.63 9.29 9.84
N LEU A 21 -13.23 8.01 9.83
CA LEU A 21 -13.82 7.00 10.72
C LEU A 21 -13.51 7.32 12.19
N LYS A 22 -12.29 7.77 12.49
CA LYS A 22 -11.89 8.18 13.85
C LYS A 22 -12.74 9.36 14.38
N GLU A 23 -13.21 10.22 13.50
CA GLU A 23 -14.10 11.35 13.82
C GLU A 23 -15.60 10.99 13.80
N GLY A 24 -15.93 9.71 13.68
CA GLY A 24 -17.31 9.23 13.75
C GLY A 24 -18.14 9.53 12.51
N ALA A 25 -17.49 9.70 11.34
CA ALA A 25 -18.18 10.06 10.11
C ALA A 25 -19.29 9.07 9.72
N LEU A 26 -19.23 7.80 10.15
CA LEU A 26 -20.18 6.75 9.75
C LEU A 26 -20.95 6.10 10.91
N ASP A 27 -20.80 6.54 12.17
CA ASP A 27 -21.27 5.82 13.38
C ASP A 27 -22.76 5.43 13.41
N LYS A 28 -23.62 6.17 12.69
CA LYS A 28 -25.08 5.95 12.67
C LYS A 28 -25.59 5.27 11.40
N PHE A 29 -24.69 4.88 10.49
CA PHE A 29 -25.03 4.32 9.19
C PHE A 29 -24.77 2.82 9.15
N GLN A 30 -25.73 2.06 8.61
CA GLN A 30 -25.68 0.60 8.54
C GLN A 30 -24.90 0.07 7.34
N GLY A 31 -24.54 0.94 6.39
CA GLY A 31 -23.82 0.58 5.17
C GLY A 31 -23.35 1.80 4.41
N ILE A 32 -22.41 1.56 3.50
CA ILE A 32 -21.83 2.57 2.61
C ILE A 32 -21.68 1.96 1.21
N PHE A 33 -21.82 2.82 0.20
CA PHE A 33 -21.52 2.49 -1.19
C PHE A 33 -20.36 3.36 -1.64
N GLY A 34 -19.44 2.76 -2.40
CA GLY A 34 -18.35 3.46 -3.07
C GLY A 34 -18.38 3.14 -4.56
N LEU A 35 -17.94 4.10 -5.37
CA LEU A 35 -17.79 3.93 -6.82
C LEU A 35 -16.40 4.41 -7.20
N HIS A 36 -15.75 3.67 -8.09
CA HIS A 36 -14.50 4.06 -8.72
C HIS A 36 -14.66 3.91 -10.22
N VAL A 37 -14.18 4.89 -10.98
CA VAL A 37 -14.17 4.80 -12.44
C VAL A 37 -13.08 3.82 -12.85
N MET A 38 -13.42 2.82 -13.66
CA MET A 38 -12.46 1.85 -14.20
C MET A 38 -12.36 2.04 -15.72
N PRO A 39 -11.28 2.66 -16.23
CA PRO A 39 -11.14 2.94 -17.67
C PRO A 39 -11.15 1.69 -18.56
N ASP A 40 -10.75 0.54 -18.02
CA ASP A 40 -10.65 -0.72 -18.76
C ASP A 40 -12.01 -1.43 -18.95
N LEU A 41 -13.10 -0.93 -18.32
CA LEU A 41 -14.44 -1.46 -18.51
C LEU A 41 -15.19 -0.70 -19.62
N PRO A 42 -15.99 -1.40 -20.45
CA PRO A 42 -16.86 -0.73 -21.41
C PRO A 42 -17.82 0.25 -20.73
N ILE A 43 -18.06 1.39 -21.37
CA ILE A 43 -19.00 2.40 -20.89
C ILE A 43 -20.39 1.76 -20.66
N GLY A 44 -21.02 2.11 -19.54
CA GLY A 44 -22.31 1.54 -19.13
C GLY A 44 -22.21 0.23 -18.35
N THR A 45 -21.00 -0.27 -18.08
CA THR A 45 -20.77 -1.47 -17.29
C THR A 45 -20.58 -1.15 -15.81
N ILE A 46 -21.13 -1.98 -14.93
CA ILE A 46 -20.85 -1.97 -13.49
C ILE A 46 -20.25 -3.33 -13.11
N GLY A 47 -19.01 -3.32 -12.63
CA GLY A 47 -18.35 -4.50 -12.06
C GLY A 47 -18.53 -4.54 -10.53
N SER A 48 -18.93 -5.68 -9.99
CA SER A 48 -18.97 -5.91 -8.53
C SER A 48 -18.74 -7.39 -8.22
N ARG A 49 -18.31 -7.69 -6.99
CA ARG A 49 -18.14 -9.05 -6.47
C ARG A 49 -18.40 -9.04 -4.96
N ALA A 50 -18.97 -10.10 -4.44
CA ALA A 50 -19.11 -10.30 -2.99
C ALA A 50 -17.78 -10.72 -2.34
N GLY A 51 -17.55 -10.32 -1.09
CA GLY A 51 -16.31 -10.59 -0.38
C GLY A 51 -15.18 -9.61 -0.77
N PRO A 52 -13.90 -9.98 -0.52
CA PRO A 52 -12.76 -9.13 -0.84
C PRO A 52 -12.74 -8.71 -2.33
N PHE A 53 -12.56 -7.42 -2.59
CA PHE A 53 -12.53 -6.87 -3.95
C PHE A 53 -11.12 -6.43 -4.39
N MET A 54 -10.35 -5.85 -3.46
CA MET A 54 -8.98 -5.35 -3.69
C MET A 54 -8.01 -5.90 -2.64
N ALA A 55 -6.72 -5.86 -2.95
CA ALA A 55 -5.66 -6.22 -2.01
C ALA A 55 -5.49 -5.15 -0.92
N GLY A 56 -5.17 -5.58 0.30
CA GLY A 56 -4.66 -4.69 1.33
C GLY A 56 -3.28 -4.15 0.94
N SER A 57 -2.99 -2.89 1.25
CA SER A 57 -1.68 -2.29 0.97
C SER A 57 -1.08 -1.69 2.24
N GLY A 58 0.24 -1.82 2.36
CA GLY A 58 1.06 -1.22 3.40
C GLY A 58 2.25 -0.51 2.78
N ARG A 59 2.73 0.54 3.45
CA ARG A 59 3.94 1.27 3.04
C ARG A 59 4.88 1.31 4.24
N PHE A 60 6.17 1.16 3.97
CA PHE A 60 7.22 1.31 4.98
C PHE A 60 8.37 2.11 4.39
N GLU A 61 9.14 2.75 5.27
CA GLU A 61 10.37 3.43 4.94
C GLU A 61 11.50 2.77 5.74
N ALA A 62 12.63 2.52 5.08
CA ALA A 62 13.80 1.93 5.70
C ALA A 62 15.04 2.76 5.34
N THR A 63 15.78 3.20 6.36
CA THR A 63 17.03 3.94 6.19
C THR A 63 18.21 3.02 6.43
N ILE A 64 19.07 2.86 5.42
CA ILE A 64 20.33 2.10 5.52
C ILE A 64 21.47 3.10 5.68
N GLN A 65 22.05 3.16 6.89
CA GLN A 65 23.11 4.10 7.23
C GLN A 65 24.49 3.46 7.12
N GLY A 66 25.33 4.04 6.25
CA GLY A 66 26.74 3.66 6.10
C GLY A 66 27.70 4.57 6.85
N ILE A 67 28.99 4.35 6.63
CA ILE A 67 30.11 5.19 7.11
C ILE A 67 30.96 5.54 5.88
N GLY A 68 31.12 6.83 5.60
CA GLY A 68 31.92 7.31 4.46
C GLY A 68 33.42 7.03 4.62
N GLY A 69 34.15 7.07 3.50
CA GLY A 69 35.59 6.91 3.47
C GLY A 69 36.16 7.15 2.07
N HIS A 70 37.48 7.16 1.94
CA HIS A 70 38.12 7.29 0.64
C HIS A 70 37.78 6.06 -0.22
N ALA A 71 37.33 6.26 -1.46
CA ALA A 71 36.91 5.18 -2.36
C ALA A 71 37.99 4.10 -2.61
N ALA A 72 39.28 4.45 -2.51
CA ALA A 72 40.39 3.52 -2.64
C ALA A 72 40.62 2.64 -1.40
N TRP A 73 39.98 2.96 -0.26
CA TRP A 73 40.11 2.24 1.02
C TRP A 73 38.75 1.73 1.52
N PRO A 74 38.07 0.84 0.77
CA PRO A 74 36.72 0.38 1.12
C PRO A 74 36.67 -0.34 2.48
N HIS A 75 37.77 -0.97 2.91
CA HIS A 75 37.89 -1.62 4.22
C HIS A 75 37.80 -0.65 5.42
N LYS A 76 37.89 0.66 5.19
CA LYS A 76 37.68 1.71 6.22
C LYS A 76 36.30 2.35 6.14
N ALA A 77 35.49 1.99 5.16
CA ALA A 77 34.13 2.51 4.94
C ALA A 77 33.09 1.42 5.21
N ARG A 78 31.83 1.83 5.33
CA ARG A 78 30.66 0.94 5.28
C ARG A 78 29.77 1.46 4.17
N ASP A 79 29.81 0.82 3.01
CA ASP A 79 29.08 1.23 1.83
C ASP A 79 27.58 0.89 1.96
N PRO A 80 26.68 1.89 2.09
CA PRO A 80 25.25 1.64 2.16
C PRO A 80 24.66 1.21 0.80
N VAL A 81 25.32 1.51 -0.32
CA VAL A 81 24.82 1.16 -1.66
C VAL A 81 24.80 -0.36 -1.82
N LEU A 82 25.92 -1.03 -1.52
CA LEU A 82 25.99 -2.49 -1.61
C LEU A 82 24.96 -3.16 -0.69
N ALA A 83 24.85 -2.68 0.56
CA ALA A 83 23.86 -3.19 1.51
C ALA A 83 22.42 -3.01 1.01
N MET A 84 22.09 -1.85 0.43
CA MET A 84 20.78 -1.57 -0.15
C MET A 84 20.49 -2.46 -1.35
N SER A 85 21.45 -2.65 -2.26
CA SER A 85 21.28 -3.54 -3.41
C SER A 85 20.97 -4.98 -2.97
N SER A 86 21.71 -5.50 -1.98
CA SER A 86 21.43 -6.83 -1.43
C SER A 86 20.06 -6.92 -0.77
N ALA A 87 19.64 -5.89 -0.03
CA ALA A 87 18.32 -5.84 0.59
C ALA A 87 17.19 -5.85 -0.45
N ILE A 88 17.30 -5.06 -1.53
CA ILE A 88 16.31 -5.01 -2.61
C ILE A 88 16.11 -6.39 -3.23
N ILE A 89 17.21 -7.09 -3.53
CA ILE A 89 17.16 -8.45 -4.10
C ILE A 89 16.50 -9.42 -3.12
N ALA A 90 16.89 -9.39 -1.84
CA ALA A 90 16.32 -10.25 -0.82
C ALA A 90 14.81 -10.01 -0.64
N LEU A 91 14.34 -8.76 -0.70
CA LEU A 91 12.91 -8.43 -0.61
C LEU A 91 12.09 -9.07 -1.76
N GLN A 92 12.68 -9.28 -2.94
CA GLN A 92 11.97 -9.96 -4.04
C GLN A 92 11.76 -11.47 -3.76
N HIS A 93 12.53 -12.06 -2.85
CA HIS A 93 12.35 -13.46 -2.46
C HIS A 93 11.07 -13.69 -1.65
N ILE A 94 10.57 -12.66 -0.94
CA ILE A 94 9.33 -12.78 -0.17
C ILE A 94 8.19 -13.25 -1.08
N ILE A 95 7.95 -12.52 -2.19
CA ILE A 95 6.89 -12.88 -3.14
C ILE A 95 7.28 -14.10 -3.96
N SER A 96 8.52 -14.19 -4.42
CA SER A 96 8.87 -15.23 -5.39
C SER A 96 9.07 -16.61 -4.76
N ARG A 97 9.55 -16.71 -3.52
CA ARG A 97 10.03 -17.97 -2.89
C ARG A 97 9.40 -18.28 -1.54
N GLU A 98 8.91 -17.29 -0.78
CA GLU A 98 8.45 -17.48 0.60
C GLU A 98 6.92 -17.45 0.74
N THR A 99 6.21 -16.81 -0.20
CA THR A 99 4.76 -16.80 -0.29
C THR A 99 4.26 -17.93 -1.19
N ASP A 100 3.23 -18.66 -0.73
CA ASP A 100 2.53 -19.63 -1.59
C ASP A 100 1.76 -18.88 -2.69
N PRO A 101 2.10 -19.08 -3.98
CA PRO A 101 1.45 -18.38 -5.08
C PRO A 101 -0.03 -18.75 -5.27
N LEU A 102 -0.51 -19.81 -4.62
CA LEU A 102 -1.92 -20.24 -4.63
C LEU A 102 -2.69 -19.79 -3.38
N ASP A 103 -2.01 -19.22 -2.39
CA ASP A 103 -2.67 -18.66 -1.22
C ASP A 103 -3.34 -17.33 -1.61
N SER A 104 -4.66 -17.26 -1.42
CA SER A 104 -5.53 -16.16 -1.87
C SER A 104 -6.12 -15.35 -0.72
N ARG A 105 -5.52 -15.44 0.48
CA ARG A 105 -5.90 -14.67 1.69
C ARG A 105 -6.31 -13.22 1.40
#